data_AF-A0A9W8F7J3-F1
#
_entry.id   AF-A0A9W8F7J3-F1
#
_cell.length_a   1.000
_cell.length_b   1.000
_cell.length_c   1.000
_cell.angle_alpha   90.00
_cell.angle_beta   90.00
_cell.angle_gamma   90.00
#
_symmetry.space_group_name_H-M   'P 1'
#
loop_
_entity.id
_entity.type
_entity.pdbx_description
1 polymer ?
#
loop_
_entity_poly.entity_id
_entity_poly.type
_entity_poly.pdbx_seq_one_letter_code
_entity_poly.pdbx_strand_id
1 'polypeptide(L)'
;MSDEARAAAFTPKVGLFRRRPAIAERWWTPVVSLNYGDHLGHNIAATACFLGVAMGVGLCLTATNGWTTTGVFGIYMVLLPLYHIFEYLCVALYNPHRVSMESFMFNPDGGNRYYQAMLVSIAEYTIECWLFGGAKSPGLITVLGLMFALCGQAIRSLAMVTAKTSFNHLIAKRREVDHDLITHGIYKYERHPSYVGFFSWAIGLQLMLKNPLSLVAFADMGAPKISEDPSD
;
A
#
# COMPACT_ATOMS: atom_id res chain seq x y z
N MET A 1 52.92 15.44 2.63
CA MET A 1 52.03 14.43 2.02
C MET A 1 51.34 15.12 0.86
N SER A 2 51.70 14.80 -0.38
CA SER A 2 51.19 15.50 -1.58
C SER A 2 49.69 15.27 -1.75
N ASP A 3 48.98 16.23 -2.35
CA ASP A 3 47.52 16.16 -2.53
C ASP A 3 47.07 14.95 -3.36
N GLU A 4 47.94 14.40 -4.21
CA GLU A 4 47.72 13.13 -4.91
C GLU A 4 47.62 11.93 -3.95
N ALA A 5 48.39 11.91 -2.86
CA ALA A 5 48.33 10.84 -1.87
C ALA A 5 47.02 10.89 -1.05
N ARG A 6 46.42 12.07 -0.89
CA ARG A 6 45.08 12.23 -0.29
C ARG A 6 43.98 11.81 -1.26
N ALA A 7 44.13 12.09 -2.55
CA ALA A 7 43.17 11.67 -3.57
C ALA A 7 43.12 10.14 -3.74
N ALA A 8 44.27 9.46 -3.68
CA ALA A 8 44.35 8.00 -3.79
C ALA A 8 43.79 7.25 -2.56
N ALA A 9 43.84 7.87 -1.37
CA ALA A 9 43.33 7.27 -0.13
C ALA A 9 41.79 7.17 -0.09
N PHE A 10 41.07 7.94 -0.91
CA PHE A 10 39.60 7.99 -0.95
C PHE A 10 38.96 7.30 -2.16
N THR A 11 39.74 6.61 -2.99
CA THR A 11 39.22 5.74 -4.05
C THR A 11 39.33 4.27 -3.63
N PRO A 12 38.34 3.69 -2.93
CA PRO A 12 38.34 2.25 -2.71
C PRO A 12 38.09 1.55 -4.05
N LYS A 13 39.05 0.72 -4.49
CA LYS A 13 38.91 -0.17 -5.67
C LYS A 13 37.96 -1.35 -5.44
N VAL A 14 37.24 -1.37 -4.32
CA VAL A 14 36.26 -2.41 -3.99
C VAL A 14 35.00 -1.72 -3.47
N GLY A 15 33.90 -1.90 -4.21
CA GLY A 15 32.67 -1.13 -4.08
C GLY A 15 31.90 -1.39 -2.79
N LEU A 16 32.24 -0.64 -1.72
CA LEU A 16 31.45 -0.61 -0.49
C LEU A 16 30.56 0.64 -0.34
N PHE A 17 30.73 1.65 -1.21
CA PHE A 17 29.92 2.86 -1.20
C PHE A 17 29.22 3.03 -2.55
N ARG A 18 27.88 2.95 -2.53
CA ARG A 18 27.02 3.24 -3.69
C ARG A 18 27.26 4.67 -4.15
N ARG A 19 27.30 4.93 -5.46
CA ARG A 19 27.39 6.29 -6.03
C ARG A 19 26.37 7.21 -5.35
N ARG A 20 26.82 8.42 -4.98
CA ARG A 20 26.00 9.50 -4.39
C ARG A 20 24.66 9.65 -5.12
N PRO A 21 23.51 9.70 -4.42
CA PRO A 21 22.33 10.33 -4.98
C PRO A 21 22.60 11.84 -5.16
N ALA A 22 22.11 12.43 -6.25
CA ALA A 22 22.42 13.80 -6.67
C ALA A 22 21.89 14.91 -5.73
N ILE A 23 21.27 14.55 -4.60
CA ILE A 23 20.47 15.44 -3.75
C ILE A 23 21.19 15.78 -2.41
N ALA A 24 22.37 15.22 -2.14
CA ALA A 24 23.04 15.42 -0.85
C ALA A 24 24.00 16.63 -0.86
N GLU A 25 23.51 17.81 -0.46
CA GLU A 25 24.34 19.00 -0.18
C GLU A 25 25.24 18.84 1.07
N ARG A 26 24.99 17.83 1.91
CA ARG A 26 25.78 17.58 3.13
C ARG A 26 26.94 16.62 2.86
N TRP A 27 28.11 16.99 3.38
CA TRP A 27 29.32 16.16 3.29
C TRP A 27 29.28 14.92 4.20
N TRP A 28 28.35 14.87 5.15
CA TRP A 28 27.95 13.70 5.89
C TRP A 28 26.47 13.40 5.65
N THR A 29 26.13 12.14 5.43
CA THR A 29 24.79 11.60 5.69
C THR A 29 24.99 10.49 6.69
N PRO A 30 24.27 10.46 7.83
CA PRO A 30 24.37 9.32 8.73
C PRO A 30 24.09 8.05 7.92
N VAL A 31 24.89 7.00 8.14
CA VAL A 31 24.76 5.70 7.46
C VAL A 31 23.33 5.14 7.60
N VAL A 32 22.63 5.59 8.65
CA VAL A 32 21.20 5.43 8.86
C VAL A 32 20.58 6.82 8.97
N SER A 33 19.98 7.31 7.89
CA SER A 33 18.97 8.37 7.99
C SER A 33 17.74 7.76 8.68
N LEU A 34 17.44 8.19 9.91
CA LEU A 34 16.20 7.84 10.61
C LEU A 34 14.97 8.56 10.04
N ASN A 35 15.13 9.37 8.99
CA ASN A 35 14.02 10.03 8.33
C ASN A 35 13.28 9.00 7.47
N TYR A 36 12.13 8.55 7.96
CA TYR A 36 11.30 7.52 7.30
C TYR A 36 10.81 7.96 5.91
N GLY A 37 10.74 9.27 5.65
CA GLY A 37 10.35 9.83 4.35
C GLY A 37 11.39 9.62 3.24
N ASP A 38 12.65 9.36 3.58
CA ASP A 38 13.70 9.15 2.57
C ASP A 38 13.56 7.77 1.94
N HIS A 39 13.52 7.71 0.60
CA HIS A 39 13.48 6.46 -0.16
C HIS A 39 14.88 5.79 -0.20
N LEU A 40 15.29 5.28 0.96
CA LEU A 40 16.57 4.63 1.20
C LEU A 40 16.39 3.13 1.42
N GLY A 41 17.40 2.35 1.04
CA GLY A 41 17.34 0.88 1.09
C GLY A 41 16.96 0.30 2.46
N HIS A 42 17.45 0.92 3.55
CA HIS A 42 17.14 0.46 4.90
C HIS A 42 15.70 0.75 5.32
N ASN A 43 15.13 1.88 4.93
CA ASN A 43 13.71 2.22 5.20
C ASN A 43 12.77 1.27 4.47
N ILE A 44 13.09 0.95 3.21
CA ILE A 44 12.36 -0.03 2.39
C ILE A 44 12.43 -1.41 3.05
N ALA A 45 13.63 -1.87 3.42
CA ALA A 45 13.83 -3.17 4.05
C ALA A 45 13.13 -3.28 5.40
N ALA A 46 13.21 -2.25 6.26
CA ALA A 46 12.54 -2.22 7.55
C ALA A 46 11.01 -2.27 7.39
N THR A 47 10.46 -1.50 6.45
CA THR A 47 9.02 -1.49 6.16
C THR A 47 8.53 -2.83 5.62
N ALA A 48 9.23 -3.39 4.63
CA ALA A 48 8.91 -4.70 4.08
C ALA A 48 9.03 -5.81 5.13
N CYS A 49 10.04 -5.76 6.00
CA CYS A 49 10.21 -6.69 7.11
C CYS A 49 9.03 -6.59 8.10
N PHE A 50 8.65 -5.39 8.51
CA PHE A 50 7.50 -5.17 9.40
C PHE A 50 6.20 -5.74 8.81
N LEU A 51 5.91 -5.42 7.54
CA LEU A 51 4.74 -5.97 6.84
C LEU A 51 4.80 -7.49 6.73
N GLY A 52 5.99 -8.06 6.46
CA GLY A 52 6.20 -9.50 6.42
C GLY A 52 5.97 -10.19 7.77
N VAL A 53 6.41 -9.59 8.87
CA VAL A 53 6.13 -10.09 10.23
C VAL A 53 4.63 -10.06 10.52
N ALA A 54 3.94 -8.96 10.17
CA ALA A 54 2.48 -8.86 10.34
C ALA A 54 1.74 -9.95 9.56
N MET A 55 2.15 -10.22 8.30
CA MET A 55 1.62 -11.34 7.52
C MET A 55 1.91 -12.69 8.17
N GLY A 56 3.13 -12.90 8.67
CA GLY A 56 3.51 -14.14 9.35
C GLY A 56 2.63 -14.42 10.57
N VAL A 57 2.36 -13.39 11.39
CA VAL A 57 1.42 -13.50 12.51
C VAL A 57 0.01 -13.87 12.02
N GLY A 58 -0.48 -13.22 10.96
CA GLY A 58 -1.78 -13.54 10.37
C GLY A 58 -1.89 -14.98 9.85
N LEU A 59 -0.84 -15.48 9.19
CA LEU A 59 -0.75 -16.88 8.75
C LEU A 59 -0.77 -17.84 9.93
N CYS A 60 -0.01 -17.57 10.99
CA CYS A 60 -0.02 -18.39 12.21
C CYS A 60 -1.41 -18.41 12.86
N LEU A 61 -2.09 -17.27 12.96
CA LEU A 61 -3.46 -17.19 13.50
C LEU A 61 -4.44 -18.02 12.67
N THR A 62 -4.36 -17.92 11.34
CA THR A 62 -5.21 -18.68 10.41
C THR A 62 -4.95 -20.17 10.53
N ALA A 63 -3.68 -20.59 10.53
CA ALA A 63 -3.28 -21.99 10.57
C ALA A 63 -3.66 -22.68 11.89
N THR A 64 -3.57 -21.96 13.02
CA THR A 64 -3.87 -22.49 14.35
C THR A 64 -5.36 -22.53 14.67
N ASN A 65 -6.14 -21.56 14.17
CA ASN A 65 -7.55 -21.42 14.51
C ASN A 65 -8.51 -21.89 13.40
N GLY A 66 -8.01 -22.20 12.21
CA GLY A 66 -8.81 -22.67 11.08
C GLY A 66 -9.90 -21.68 10.65
N TRP A 67 -11.06 -22.18 10.24
CA TRP A 67 -12.18 -21.37 9.78
C TRP A 67 -13.06 -20.88 10.95
N THR A 68 -12.48 -20.05 11.80
CA THR A 68 -13.13 -19.41 12.97
C THR A 68 -13.00 -17.89 12.88
N THR A 69 -13.63 -17.14 13.80
CA THR A 69 -13.52 -15.66 13.87
C THR A 69 -12.06 -15.20 13.97
N THR A 70 -11.25 -15.86 14.79
CA THR A 70 -9.82 -15.57 14.94
C THR A 70 -9.03 -15.93 13.70
N GLY A 71 -9.34 -17.07 13.05
CA GLY A 71 -8.65 -17.45 11.83
C GLY A 71 -8.95 -16.53 10.65
N VAL A 72 -10.19 -16.05 10.51
CA VAL A 72 -10.59 -15.07 9.49
C VAL A 72 -9.89 -13.72 9.72
N PHE A 73 -9.73 -13.31 10.98
CA PHE A 73 -8.92 -12.14 11.31
C PHE A 73 -7.45 -12.34 10.92
N GLY A 74 -6.93 -13.56 11.08
CA GLY A 74 -5.63 -13.95 10.55
C GLY A 74 -5.52 -13.73 9.03
N ILE A 75 -6.52 -14.14 8.25
CA ILE A 75 -6.56 -13.90 6.79
C ILE A 75 -6.56 -12.40 6.48
N TYR A 76 -7.34 -11.60 7.21
CA TYR A 76 -7.33 -10.14 7.08
C TYR A 76 -5.93 -9.55 7.33
N MET A 77 -5.24 -10.00 8.39
CA MET A 77 -3.87 -9.60 8.73
C MET A 77 -2.83 -10.04 7.70
N VAL A 78 -3.16 -10.99 6.83
CA VAL A 78 -2.33 -11.35 5.66
C VAL A 78 -2.64 -10.45 4.47
N LEU A 79 -3.91 -10.25 4.14
CA LEU A 79 -4.33 -9.49 2.96
C LEU A 79 -3.96 -8.01 3.05
N LEU A 80 -4.04 -7.42 4.25
CA LEU A 80 -3.76 -6.00 4.45
C LEU A 80 -2.29 -5.63 4.15
N PRO A 81 -1.27 -6.25 4.77
CA PRO A 81 0.12 -5.95 4.42
C PRO A 81 0.49 -6.43 3.01
N LEU A 82 -0.12 -7.52 2.52
CA LEU A 82 0.12 -8.01 1.15
C LEU A 82 -0.27 -6.95 0.11
N TYR A 83 -1.40 -6.26 0.31
CA TYR A 83 -1.82 -5.13 -0.52
C TYR A 83 -0.74 -4.06 -0.60
N HIS A 84 -0.22 -3.62 0.55
CA HIS A 84 0.82 -2.58 0.64
C HIS A 84 2.15 -3.02 -0.01
N ILE A 85 2.54 -4.28 0.14
CA ILE A 85 3.72 -4.85 -0.54
C ILE A 85 3.49 -4.87 -2.06
N PHE A 86 2.32 -5.30 -2.53
CA PHE A 86 2.02 -5.37 -3.96
C PHE A 86 1.95 -4.00 -4.62
N GLU A 87 1.43 -2.98 -3.95
CA GLU A 87 1.48 -1.59 -4.42
C GLU A 87 2.92 -1.14 -4.67
N TYR A 88 3.76 -1.28 -3.64
CA TYR A 88 5.16 -0.88 -3.73
C TYR A 88 5.89 -1.67 -4.82
N LEU A 89 5.70 -3.00 -4.85
CA LEU A 89 6.37 -3.88 -5.81
C LEU A 89 5.95 -3.60 -7.25
N CYS A 90 4.66 -3.33 -7.51
CA CYS A 90 4.19 -2.99 -8.84
C CYS A 90 4.84 -1.68 -9.34
N VAL A 91 4.94 -0.64 -8.50
CA VAL A 91 5.62 0.59 -8.89
C VAL A 91 7.12 0.37 -9.06
N ALA A 92 7.76 -0.36 -8.15
CA ALA A 92 9.19 -0.67 -8.24
C ALA A 92 9.55 -1.44 -9.53
N LEU A 93 8.68 -2.35 -9.99
CA LEU A 93 8.91 -3.16 -11.19
C LEU A 93 8.54 -2.44 -12.49
N TYR A 94 7.44 -1.68 -12.51
CA TYR A 94 6.87 -1.15 -13.75
C TYR A 94 6.97 0.38 -13.90
N ASN A 95 7.31 1.10 -12.83
CA ASN A 95 7.54 2.55 -12.82
C ASN A 95 8.64 2.98 -11.82
N PRO A 96 9.88 2.46 -11.95
CA PRO A 96 10.96 2.68 -10.97
C PRO A 96 11.43 4.14 -10.87
N HIS A 97 11.05 5.01 -11.79
CA HIS A 97 11.39 6.43 -11.74
C HIS A 97 10.54 7.22 -10.73
N ARG A 98 9.35 6.69 -10.38
CA ARG A 98 8.41 7.34 -9.43
C ARG A 98 8.29 6.62 -8.10
N VAL A 99 9.03 5.52 -7.90
CA VAL A 99 8.96 4.75 -6.66
C VAL A 99 9.50 5.57 -5.48
N SER A 100 8.72 5.60 -4.41
CA SER A 100 9.07 6.30 -3.16
C SER A 100 8.52 5.51 -1.97
N MET A 101 8.81 5.97 -0.74
CA MET A 101 8.21 5.36 0.46
C MET A 101 6.67 5.49 0.47
N GLU A 102 6.12 6.50 -0.21
CA GLU A 102 4.68 6.69 -0.36
C GLU A 102 4.04 5.65 -1.27
N SER A 103 4.82 4.96 -2.11
CA SER A 103 4.34 3.87 -2.97
C SER A 103 3.85 2.65 -2.19
N PHE A 104 4.18 2.51 -0.89
CA PHE A 104 3.52 1.54 0.00
C PHE A 104 2.05 1.89 0.26
N MET A 105 1.64 3.13 -0.01
CA MET A 105 0.26 3.59 0.04
C MET A 105 -0.41 3.51 1.41
N PHE A 106 0.33 3.84 2.48
CA PHE A 106 -0.22 3.96 3.83
C PHE A 106 -1.10 5.20 4.04
N ASN A 107 -0.95 6.23 3.20
CA ASN A 107 -1.70 7.47 3.26
C ASN A 107 -2.05 7.98 1.85
N PRO A 108 -2.90 7.27 1.09
CA PRO A 108 -3.24 7.62 -0.30
C PRO A 108 -3.88 9.01 -0.45
N ASP A 109 -4.60 9.48 0.58
CA ASP A 109 -5.36 10.73 0.56
C ASP A 109 -4.56 11.93 1.12
N GLY A 110 -3.37 11.71 1.68
CA GLY A 110 -2.57 12.73 2.36
C GLY A 110 -3.14 13.18 3.72
N GLY A 111 -4.42 12.91 3.98
CA GLY A 111 -5.17 13.35 5.16
C GLY A 111 -5.25 12.32 6.29
N ASN A 112 -4.49 11.23 6.24
CA ASN A 112 -4.42 10.18 7.26
C ASN A 112 -5.74 9.38 7.44
N ARG A 113 -6.76 9.62 6.60
CA ARG A 113 -8.10 9.03 6.81
C ARG A 113 -8.09 7.53 6.54
N TYR A 114 -7.31 7.09 5.55
CA TYR A 114 -7.23 5.69 5.18
C TYR A 114 -6.74 4.79 6.33
N TYR A 115 -5.59 5.10 6.93
CA TYR A 115 -5.07 4.24 8.00
C TYR A 115 -5.95 4.33 9.25
N GLN A 116 -6.55 5.50 9.53
CA GLN A 116 -7.52 5.66 10.62
C GLN A 116 -8.73 4.75 10.41
N ALA A 117 -9.30 4.72 9.19
CA ALA A 117 -10.40 3.82 8.85
C ALA A 117 -9.99 2.33 9.00
N MET A 118 -8.76 1.99 8.67
CA MET A 118 -8.24 0.64 8.87
C MET A 118 -8.11 0.26 10.35
N LEU A 119 -7.66 1.20 11.20
CA LEU A 119 -7.63 1.01 12.66
C LEU A 119 -9.04 0.85 13.25
N VAL A 120 -10.00 1.66 12.78
CA VAL A 120 -11.42 1.55 13.18
C VAL A 120 -11.98 0.18 12.78
N SER A 121 -11.66 -0.32 11.59
CA SER A 121 -12.04 -1.67 11.13
C SER A 121 -11.52 -2.77 12.05
N ILE A 122 -10.27 -2.69 12.50
CA ILE A 122 -9.69 -3.67 13.43
C ILE A 122 -10.39 -3.57 14.80
N ALA A 123 -10.60 -2.35 15.29
CA ALA A 123 -11.26 -2.11 16.58
C ALA A 123 -12.71 -2.59 16.58
N GLU A 124 -13.49 -2.24 15.57
CA GLU A 124 -14.87 -2.68 15.37
C GLU A 124 -14.97 -4.20 15.37
N TYR A 125 -14.14 -4.88 14.55
CA TYR A 125 -14.17 -6.34 14.47
C TYR A 125 -13.85 -6.99 15.82
N THR A 126 -12.86 -6.47 16.55
CA THR A 126 -12.43 -7.03 17.83
C THR A 126 -13.48 -6.81 18.92
N ILE A 127 -14.06 -5.61 19.00
CA ILE A 127 -15.14 -5.27 19.93
C ILE A 127 -16.38 -6.10 19.64
N GLU A 128 -16.78 -6.22 18.38
CA GLU A 128 -17.96 -7.01 18.00
C GLU A 128 -17.74 -8.52 18.13
N CYS A 129 -16.51 -9.02 17.97
CA CYS A 129 -16.20 -10.41 18.34
C CYS A 129 -16.35 -10.65 19.84
N TRP A 130 -15.95 -9.67 20.67
CA TRP A 130 -16.08 -9.76 22.12
C TRP A 130 -17.54 -9.67 22.60
N LEU A 131 -18.33 -8.76 22.03
CA LEU A 131 -19.75 -8.57 22.37
C LEU A 131 -20.68 -9.58 21.73
N PHE A 132 -20.44 -9.91 20.45
CA PHE A 132 -21.37 -10.61 19.56
C PHE A 132 -20.66 -11.70 18.73
N GLY A 133 -19.76 -12.48 19.33
CA GLY A 133 -18.90 -13.45 18.62
C GLY A 133 -19.64 -14.42 17.68
N GLY A 134 -20.87 -14.83 18.02
CA GLY A 134 -21.72 -15.65 17.15
C GLY A 134 -22.06 -14.97 15.82
N ALA A 135 -22.36 -13.66 15.84
CA ALA A 135 -22.66 -12.87 14.64
C ALA A 135 -21.43 -12.71 13.73
N LYS A 136 -20.21 -12.87 14.27
CA LYS A 136 -18.95 -12.81 13.52
C LYS A 136 -18.49 -14.16 12.96
N SER A 137 -19.14 -15.27 13.31
CA SER A 137 -18.82 -16.60 12.77
C SER A 137 -18.76 -16.62 11.23
N PRO A 138 -17.71 -17.18 10.61
CA PRO A 138 -17.55 -17.07 9.17
C PRO A 138 -18.61 -17.87 8.42
N GLY A 139 -19.14 -17.26 7.36
CA GLY A 139 -20.17 -17.86 6.52
C GLY A 139 -20.11 -17.33 5.09
N LEU A 140 -21.23 -17.38 4.38
CA LEU A 140 -21.29 -16.96 2.97
C LEU A 140 -20.81 -15.52 2.74
N ILE A 141 -21.23 -14.57 3.58
CA ILE A 141 -20.82 -13.16 3.47
C ILE A 141 -19.29 -13.02 3.60
N THR A 142 -18.68 -13.77 4.53
CA THR A 142 -17.23 -13.77 4.72
C THR A 142 -16.49 -14.27 3.48
N VAL A 143 -16.98 -15.37 2.86
CA VAL A 143 -16.41 -15.91 1.62
C VAL A 143 -16.56 -14.94 0.46
N LEU A 144 -17.74 -14.33 0.29
CA LEU A 144 -17.99 -13.33 -0.75
C LEU A 144 -17.08 -12.12 -0.57
N GLY A 145 -16.92 -11.62 0.66
CA GLY A 145 -16.01 -10.53 0.99
C GLY A 145 -14.55 -10.87 0.64
N LEU A 146 -14.08 -12.07 1.01
CA LEU A 146 -12.75 -12.55 0.66
C LEU A 146 -12.55 -12.60 -0.86
N MET A 147 -13.48 -13.20 -1.61
CA MET A 147 -13.41 -13.25 -3.07
C MET A 147 -13.40 -11.85 -3.68
N PHE A 148 -14.24 -10.96 -3.18
CA PHE A 148 -14.30 -9.58 -3.64
C PHE A 148 -12.99 -8.83 -3.37
N ALA A 149 -12.37 -9.05 -2.21
CA ALA A 149 -11.07 -8.47 -1.87
C ALA A 149 -9.95 -8.95 -2.80
N LEU A 150 -9.90 -10.26 -3.09
CA LEU A 150 -8.91 -10.85 -3.98
C LEU A 150 -9.10 -10.38 -5.43
N CYS A 151 -10.34 -10.29 -5.91
CA CYS A 151 -10.65 -9.71 -7.23
C CYS A 151 -10.22 -8.24 -7.31
N GLY A 152 -10.51 -7.44 -6.28
CA GLY A 152 -10.08 -6.05 -6.20
C GLY A 152 -8.56 -5.90 -6.27
N GLN A 153 -7.82 -6.71 -5.52
CA GLN A 153 -6.36 -6.76 -5.59
C GLN A 153 -5.85 -7.10 -6.99
N ALA A 154 -6.42 -8.12 -7.63
CA ALA A 154 -6.02 -8.55 -8.97
C ALA A 154 -6.25 -7.44 -10.01
N ILE A 155 -7.43 -6.80 -9.96
CA ILE A 155 -7.77 -5.64 -10.80
C ILE A 155 -6.76 -4.50 -10.57
N ARG A 156 -6.46 -4.18 -9.30
CA ARG A 156 -5.51 -3.12 -8.94
C ARG A 156 -4.12 -3.37 -9.51
N SER A 157 -3.56 -4.55 -9.26
CA SER A 157 -2.23 -4.93 -9.77
C SER A 157 -2.21 -4.97 -11.29
N LEU A 158 -3.25 -5.51 -11.95
CA LEU A 158 -3.33 -5.54 -13.41
C LEU A 158 -3.40 -4.13 -14.01
N ALA A 159 -4.13 -3.21 -13.38
CA ALA A 159 -4.18 -1.81 -13.80
C ALA A 159 -2.80 -1.13 -13.71
N MET A 160 -2.03 -1.41 -12.66
CA MET A 160 -0.66 -0.88 -12.51
C MET A 160 0.29 -1.47 -13.54
N VAL A 161 0.26 -2.79 -13.73
CA VAL A 161 1.10 -3.50 -14.70
C VAL A 161 0.79 -3.07 -16.13
N THR A 162 -0.49 -2.81 -16.45
CA THR A 162 -0.91 -2.36 -17.78
C THR A 162 -0.51 -0.90 -18.04
N ALA A 163 -0.64 -0.02 -17.05
CA ALA A 163 -0.31 1.40 -17.20
C ALA A 163 1.19 1.72 -17.10
N LYS A 164 1.98 0.88 -16.40
CA LYS A 164 3.44 1.02 -16.25
C LYS A 164 3.84 2.44 -15.84
N THR A 165 4.66 3.11 -16.63
CA THR A 165 5.15 4.49 -16.41
C THR A 165 4.04 5.54 -16.42
N SER A 166 2.90 5.24 -17.06
CA SER A 166 1.71 6.11 -17.07
C SER A 166 0.89 5.97 -15.78
N PHE A 167 1.21 5.01 -14.88
CA PHE A 167 0.55 4.90 -13.58
C PHE A 167 1.08 5.95 -12.60
N ASN A 168 0.18 6.62 -11.87
CA ASN A 168 0.52 7.53 -10.76
C ASN A 168 -0.44 7.30 -9.59
N HIS A 169 0.10 7.25 -8.37
CA HIS A 169 -0.70 7.18 -7.13
C HIS A 169 -1.43 8.48 -6.82
N LEU A 170 -0.82 9.60 -7.19
CA LEU A 170 -1.41 10.94 -7.05
C LEU A 170 -2.10 11.34 -8.34
N ILE A 171 -3.27 11.99 -8.23
CA ILE A 171 -3.97 12.53 -9.39
C ILE A 171 -3.08 13.61 -10.02
N ALA A 172 -2.51 13.30 -11.18
CA ALA A 172 -1.70 14.25 -11.93
C ALA A 172 -2.60 15.40 -12.41
N LYS A 173 -2.42 16.60 -11.86
CA LYS A 173 -3.18 17.79 -12.27
C LYS A 173 -2.72 18.37 -13.61
N ARG A 174 -1.56 17.92 -14.12
CA ARG A 174 -0.99 18.36 -15.40
C ARG A 174 -0.52 17.16 -16.22
N ARG A 175 -0.79 17.17 -17.52
CA ARG A 175 -0.28 16.17 -18.46
C ARG A 175 1.25 16.23 -18.48
N GLU A 176 1.88 15.13 -18.09
CA GLU A 176 3.33 14.96 -18.20
C GLU A 176 3.69 14.42 -19.59
N VAL A 177 4.91 14.71 -20.04
CA VAL A 177 5.39 14.37 -21.40
C VAL A 177 5.43 12.84 -21.60
N ASP A 178 5.64 12.08 -20.53
CA ASP A 178 5.73 10.62 -20.53
C ASP A 178 4.38 9.91 -20.21
N HIS A 179 3.25 10.63 -20.29
CA HIS A 179 1.93 10.08 -20.01
C HIS A 179 1.21 9.69 -21.31
N ASP A 180 1.23 8.39 -21.62
CA ASP A 180 0.50 7.82 -22.75
C ASP A 180 -0.92 7.44 -22.33
N LEU A 181 -1.87 7.63 -23.25
CA LEU A 181 -3.24 7.16 -23.03
C LEU A 181 -3.28 5.64 -23.19
N ILE A 182 -3.60 4.94 -22.10
CA ILE A 182 -3.68 3.48 -22.07
C ILE A 182 -5.12 3.05 -22.33
N THR A 183 -5.37 2.37 -23.45
CA THR A 183 -6.72 1.89 -23.86
C THR A 183 -6.80 0.38 -24.06
N HIS A 184 -5.75 -0.36 -23.71
CA HIS A 184 -5.67 -1.81 -23.87
C HIS A 184 -5.67 -2.53 -22.51
N GLY A 185 -5.68 -3.87 -22.53
CA GLY A 185 -5.70 -4.67 -21.31
C GLY A 185 -7.00 -4.44 -20.52
N ILE A 186 -6.90 -4.15 -19.22
CA ILE A 186 -8.06 -3.86 -18.37
C ILE A 186 -8.68 -2.49 -18.66
N TYR A 187 -7.91 -1.54 -19.19
CA TYR A 187 -8.38 -0.18 -19.52
C TYR A 187 -9.35 -0.12 -20.70
N LYS A 188 -9.56 -1.24 -21.42
CA LYS A 188 -10.60 -1.32 -22.46
C LYS A 188 -12.03 -1.40 -21.88
N TYR A 189 -12.15 -1.83 -20.62
CA TYR A 189 -13.44 -2.07 -19.97
C TYR A 189 -13.82 -0.94 -19.02
N GLU A 190 -12.84 -0.33 -18.36
CA GLU A 190 -13.04 0.72 -17.36
C GLU A 190 -11.92 1.77 -17.50
N ARG A 191 -12.26 3.06 -17.37
CA ARG A 191 -11.28 4.16 -17.52
C ARG A 191 -10.39 4.31 -16.28
N HIS A 192 -10.90 3.87 -15.14
CA HIS A 192 -10.23 4.00 -13.84
C HIS A 192 -10.13 2.65 -13.09
N PRO A 193 -9.59 1.59 -13.73
CA PRO A 193 -9.62 0.23 -13.18
C PRO A 193 -8.82 0.11 -11.88
N SER A 194 -7.77 0.92 -11.73
CA SER A 194 -7.00 1.02 -10.48
C SER A 194 -7.87 1.43 -9.29
N TYR A 195 -8.71 2.47 -9.44
CA TYR A 195 -9.61 2.92 -8.38
C TYR A 195 -10.67 1.86 -8.09
N VAL A 196 -11.24 1.25 -9.13
CA VAL A 196 -12.19 0.13 -8.97
C VAL A 196 -11.56 -1.02 -8.18
N GLY A 197 -10.32 -1.39 -8.48
CA GLY A 197 -9.58 -2.42 -7.74
C GLY A 197 -9.39 -2.06 -6.27
N PHE A 198 -8.95 -0.83 -5.98
CA PHE A 198 -8.75 -0.34 -4.61
C PHE A 198 -10.05 -0.34 -3.80
N PHE A 199 -11.15 0.22 -4.34
CA PHE A 199 -12.42 0.27 -3.64
C PHE A 199 -13.03 -1.12 -3.44
N SER A 200 -12.95 -1.99 -4.46
CA SER A 200 -13.43 -3.38 -4.34
C SER A 200 -12.65 -4.15 -3.28
N TRP A 201 -11.33 -3.93 -3.22
CA TRP A 201 -10.47 -4.51 -2.18
C TRP A 201 -10.88 -4.03 -0.78
N ALA A 202 -11.01 -2.71 -0.59
CA ALA A 202 -11.36 -2.13 0.71
C ALA A 202 -12.75 -2.61 1.19
N ILE A 203 -13.75 -2.58 0.31
CA ILE A 203 -15.11 -3.08 0.61
C ILE A 203 -15.07 -4.59 0.90
N GLY A 204 -14.33 -5.37 0.12
CA GLY A 204 -14.21 -6.82 0.29
C GLY A 204 -13.66 -7.19 1.68
N LEU A 205 -12.65 -6.46 2.16
CA LEU A 205 -12.13 -6.65 3.51
C LEU A 205 -13.18 -6.40 4.60
N GLN A 206 -13.98 -5.33 4.46
CA GLN A 206 -15.04 -5.02 5.44
C GLN A 206 -16.19 -6.02 5.40
N LEU A 207 -16.55 -6.51 4.20
CA LEU A 207 -17.52 -7.60 4.05
C LEU A 207 -17.01 -8.91 4.66
N MET A 208 -15.73 -9.22 4.46
CA MET A 208 -15.10 -10.43 5.00
C MET A 208 -15.21 -10.46 6.54
N LEU A 209 -14.91 -9.33 7.18
CA LEU A 209 -15.02 -9.13 8.62
C LEU A 209 -16.45 -8.85 9.10
N LYS A 210 -17.40 -8.62 8.19
CA LYS A 210 -18.78 -8.21 8.46
C LYS A 210 -18.85 -6.96 9.35
N ASN A 211 -18.04 -5.95 9.05
CA ASN A 211 -17.93 -4.69 9.79
C ASN A 211 -18.87 -3.63 9.17
N PRO A 212 -20.10 -3.44 9.68
CA PRO A 212 -21.04 -2.48 9.10
C PRO A 212 -20.57 -1.02 9.19
N LEU A 213 -19.97 -0.58 10.30
CA LEU A 213 -19.57 0.82 10.48
C LEU A 213 -18.39 1.16 9.56
N SER A 214 -17.37 0.31 9.53
CA SER A 214 -16.23 0.50 8.64
C SER A 214 -16.62 0.38 7.18
N LEU A 215 -17.57 -0.49 6.82
CA LEU A 215 -18.09 -0.55 5.45
C LEU A 215 -18.66 0.80 5.01
N VAL A 216 -19.46 1.46 5.87
CA VAL A 216 -20.00 2.80 5.60
C VAL A 216 -18.87 3.83 5.51
N ALA A 217 -17.90 3.79 6.43
CA ALA A 217 -16.76 4.72 6.42
C ALA A 217 -15.91 4.59 5.13
N PHE A 218 -15.63 3.38 4.67
CA PHE A 218 -14.90 3.14 3.43
C PHE A 218 -15.72 3.51 2.18
N ALA A 219 -17.05 3.38 2.23
CA ALA A 219 -17.94 3.84 1.16
C ALA A 219 -17.97 5.38 1.08
N ASP A 220 -18.07 6.09 2.21
CA ASP A 220 -18.04 7.56 2.26
C ASP A 220 -16.68 8.13 1.78
N MET A 221 -15.57 7.45 2.07
CA MET A 221 -14.26 7.85 1.52
C MET A 221 -14.18 7.80 0.00
N GLY A 222 -14.98 6.94 -0.65
CA GLY A 222 -15.05 6.85 -2.11
C GLY A 222 -16.03 7.83 -2.75
N ALA A 223 -16.88 8.49 -1.96
CA ALA A 223 -17.78 9.51 -2.48
C ALA A 223 -16.99 10.80 -2.77
N PRO A 224 -17.11 11.37 -3.98
CA PRO A 224 -16.56 12.69 -4.24
C PRO A 224 -17.25 13.67 -3.29
N LYS A 225 -16.50 14.22 -2.34
CA LYS A 225 -16.96 15.38 -1.59
C LYS A 225 -17.03 16.52 -2.59
N ILE A 226 -18.23 16.94 -2.94
CA ILE A 226 -18.47 18.23 -3.57
C ILE A 226 -17.97 19.24 -2.53
N SER A 227 -16.72 19.67 -2.68
CA SER A 227 -16.29 20.89 -2.00
C SER A 227 -17.13 22.00 -2.62
N GLU A 228 -18.12 22.47 -1.89
CA GLU A 228 -18.61 23.83 -2.09
C GLU A 228 -17.37 24.72 -1.95
N ASP A 229 -16.88 25.21 -3.08
CA ASP A 229 -15.91 26.29 -3.09
C ASP A 229 -16.65 27.52 -2.57
N PRO A 230 -16.26 28.12 -1.44
CA PRO A 230 -16.95 29.30 -0.92
C PRO A 230 -16.55 30.58 -1.69
N SER A 231 -16.26 30.47 -3.00
CA SER A 231 -15.82 31.59 -3.83
C SER A 231 -16.50 31.66 -5.21
N ASP A 232 -17.83 31.55 -5.24
CA ASP A 232 -18.67 32.11 -6.30
C ASP A 232 -19.84 32.92 -5.69
#